data_AF-A0A2W4M3G1-F1
#
_entry.id   AF-A0A2W4M3G1-F1
#
_cell.length_a   1.000
_cell.length_b   1.000
_cell.length_c   1.000
_cell.angle_alpha   90.00
_cell.angle_beta   90.00
_cell.angle_gamma   90.00
#
_symmetry.space_group_name_H-M   'P 1'
#
loop_
_entity.id
_entity.type
_entity.pdbx_description
1 polymer ?
#
loop_
_entity_poly.entity_id
_entity_poly.type
_entity_poly.pdbx_seq_one_letter_code
_entity_poly.pdbx_strand_id
1 'polypeptide(L)'
;MIQFDVLEDRLAEKVASFRTAQPFEHLIVDGVLDDAKARALVAAIPPPKADQQSRDYVFARNKFEHPRFYEYGPLFAEMRDDLISDRFRRFLCELLGYEVFVDDAFVGGGIHQGGTGSYLDMHADFNRHPKNTQWVRELNILFYLNEGWQDAYGGHLDLRYAK
;
A
#
# COMPACT_ATOMS: atom_id res chain seq x y z
N MET A 1 5.28 12.23 7.75
CA MET A 1 5.37 11.81 6.33
C MET A 1 3.97 11.77 5.75
N ILE A 2 3.07 11.05 6.41
CA ILE A 2 1.65 11.02 6.11
C ILE A 2 0.99 12.31 6.61
N GLN A 3 0.22 12.97 5.73
CA GLN A 3 -0.62 14.11 6.03
C GLN A 3 -1.95 13.62 6.63
N PHE A 4 -1.95 13.30 7.91
CA PHE A 4 -3.13 12.76 8.60
C PHE A 4 -4.36 13.66 8.50
N ASP A 5 -4.18 14.98 8.46
CA ASP A 5 -5.29 15.92 8.33
C ASP A 5 -6.04 15.70 7.01
N VAL A 6 -5.36 15.26 5.94
CA VAL A 6 -5.99 14.89 4.66
C VAL A 6 -6.82 13.61 4.81
N LEU A 7 -6.35 12.63 5.58
CA LEU A 7 -7.12 11.40 5.86
C LEU A 7 -8.35 11.69 6.73
N GLU A 8 -8.18 12.54 7.74
CA GLU A 8 -9.19 12.83 8.77
C GLU A 8 -10.22 13.88 8.31
N ASP A 9 -9.88 14.74 7.34
CA ASP A 9 -10.83 15.71 6.77
C ASP A 9 -12.07 14.99 6.22
N ARG A 10 -13.26 15.47 6.58
CA ARG A 10 -14.54 14.86 6.15
C ARG A 10 -14.58 13.33 6.30
N LEU A 11 -14.00 12.79 7.38
CA LEU A 11 -13.89 11.34 7.61
C LEU A 11 -15.23 10.60 7.42
N ALA A 12 -16.34 11.15 7.89
CA ALA A 12 -17.66 10.54 7.71
C ALA A 12 -18.06 10.36 6.23
N GLU A 13 -17.72 11.31 5.37
CA GLU A 13 -17.95 11.21 3.92
C GLU A 13 -17.04 10.13 3.31
N LYS A 14 -15.78 10.07 3.73
CA LYS A 14 -14.82 9.03 3.30
C LYS A 14 -15.28 7.63 3.70
N VAL A 15 -15.77 7.45 4.93
CA VAL A 15 -16.33 6.19 5.42
C VAL A 15 -17.54 5.77 4.58
N ALA A 16 -18.45 6.70 4.28
CA ALA A 16 -19.60 6.42 3.44
C ALA A 16 -19.19 6.03 2.00
N SER A 17 -18.21 6.74 1.43
CA SER A 17 -17.66 6.41 0.11
C SER A 17 -17.00 5.03 0.11
N PHE A 18 -16.18 4.72 1.12
CA PHE A 18 -15.51 3.42 1.24
C PHE A 18 -16.50 2.27 1.25
N ARG A 19 -17.55 2.36 2.09
CA ARG A 19 -18.56 1.31 2.26
C ARG A 19 -19.45 1.09 1.04
N THR A 20 -19.60 2.09 0.19
CA THR A 20 -20.48 2.03 -1.00
C THR A 20 -19.71 1.79 -2.29
N ALA A 21 -18.39 1.86 -2.24
CA ALA A 21 -17.52 1.66 -3.38
C ALA A 21 -17.73 0.26 -4.01
N GLN A 22 -17.58 0.19 -5.33
CA GLN A 22 -17.77 -1.03 -6.12
C GLN A 22 -16.49 -1.35 -6.89
N PRO A 23 -16.09 -2.62 -7.03
CA PRO A 23 -16.88 -3.83 -6.78
C PRO A 23 -16.89 -4.35 -5.33
N PHE A 24 -16.05 -3.78 -4.47
CA PHE A 24 -16.02 -4.03 -3.02
C PHE A 24 -15.49 -2.76 -2.33
N GLU A 25 -15.48 -2.75 -1.00
CA GLU A 25 -15.10 -1.58 -0.22
C GLU A 25 -13.66 -1.14 -0.53
N HIS A 26 -13.52 0.10 -1.00
CA HIS A 26 -12.22 0.72 -1.28
C HIS A 26 -12.30 2.23 -1.21
N LEU A 27 -11.17 2.87 -0.93
CA LEU A 27 -11.07 4.32 -0.81
C LEU A 27 -9.78 4.78 -1.50
N ILE A 28 -9.90 5.82 -2.33
CA ILE A 28 -8.77 6.51 -2.97
C ILE A 28 -8.69 7.90 -2.34
N VAL A 29 -7.50 8.27 -1.87
CA VAL A 29 -7.24 9.58 -1.27
C VAL A 29 -5.94 10.13 -1.84
N ASP A 30 -6.03 11.27 -2.52
CA ASP A 30 -4.88 12.00 -3.04
C ASP A 30 -4.26 12.91 -1.98
N GLY A 31 -2.97 13.25 -2.14
CA GLY A 31 -2.29 14.21 -1.27
C GLY A 31 -2.01 13.69 0.15
N VAL A 32 -2.07 12.38 0.37
CA VAL A 32 -1.85 11.77 1.69
C VAL A 32 -0.38 11.84 2.14
N LEU A 33 0.56 12.05 1.22
CA LEU A 33 1.97 12.22 1.54
C LEU A 33 2.39 13.68 1.38
N ASP A 34 3.38 14.12 2.15
CA ASP A 34 4.07 15.37 1.88
C ASP A 34 4.85 15.26 0.57
N ASP A 35 4.55 16.10 -0.43
CA ASP A 35 5.11 16.01 -1.78
C ASP A 35 6.64 16.05 -1.80
N ALA A 36 7.25 16.93 -1.00
CA ALA A 36 8.70 17.09 -0.99
C ALA A 36 9.37 15.84 -0.39
N LYS A 37 8.81 15.31 0.70
CA LYS A 37 9.28 14.07 1.32
C LYS A 37 9.03 12.86 0.43
N ALA A 38 7.89 12.79 -0.27
CA ALA A 38 7.57 11.69 -1.19
C ALA A 38 8.58 11.64 -2.35
N ARG A 39 8.90 12.79 -2.98
CA ARG A 39 9.94 12.86 -4.02
C ARG A 39 11.32 12.43 -3.50
N ALA A 40 11.70 12.89 -2.30
CA ALA A 40 12.96 12.49 -1.67
C ALA A 40 12.99 10.99 -1.33
N LEU A 41 11.86 10.42 -0.89
CA LEU A 41 11.71 9.00 -0.61
C LEU A 41 11.88 8.17 -1.89
N VAL A 42 11.24 8.56 -3.00
CA VAL A 42 11.39 7.90 -4.31
C VAL A 42 12.84 7.93 -4.78
N ALA A 43 13.52 9.07 -4.66
CA ALA A 43 14.92 9.21 -5.05
C ALA A 43 15.88 8.31 -4.24
N ALA A 44 15.47 7.89 -3.04
CA ALA A 44 16.25 6.98 -2.20
C ALA A 44 15.97 5.49 -2.48
N ILE A 45 14.94 5.16 -3.27
CA ILE A 45 14.67 3.78 -3.69
C ILE A 45 15.75 3.34 -4.66
N PRO A 46 16.48 2.24 -4.40
CA PRO A 46 17.45 1.75 -5.36
C PRO A 46 16.76 1.32 -6.67
N PRO A 47 17.46 1.40 -7.82
CA PRO A 47 16.96 0.81 -9.04
C PRO A 47 16.74 -0.70 -8.82
N PRO A 48 15.72 -1.30 -9.44
CA PRO A 48 15.43 -2.72 -9.28
C PRO A 48 16.65 -3.56 -9.70
N LYS A 49 17.14 -4.41 -8.79
CA LYS A 49 18.27 -5.31 -9.03
C LYS A 49 17.78 -6.67 -9.50
N ALA A 50 18.47 -7.29 -10.45
CA ALA A 50 18.08 -8.58 -11.03
C ALA A 50 17.94 -9.75 -10.02
N ASP A 51 18.55 -9.65 -8.83
CA ASP A 51 18.54 -10.66 -7.77
C ASP A 51 17.39 -10.52 -6.77
N GLN A 52 16.58 -9.47 -6.87
CA GLN A 52 15.43 -9.19 -5.99
C GLN A 52 14.08 -9.57 -6.61
N GLN A 53 14.08 -10.33 -7.71
CA GLN A 53 12.88 -10.79 -8.39
C GLN A 53 12.00 -11.64 -7.45
N SER A 54 10.73 -11.28 -7.31
CA SER A 54 9.73 -12.04 -6.55
C SER A 54 9.77 -13.52 -6.97
N ARG A 55 9.65 -14.41 -5.98
CA ARG A 55 9.58 -15.87 -6.19
C ARG A 55 8.18 -16.33 -6.66
N ASP A 56 7.23 -15.41 -6.84
CA ASP A 56 5.88 -15.68 -7.33
C ASP A 56 5.86 -15.83 -8.86
N TYR A 57 6.61 -16.82 -9.36
CA TYR A 57 6.75 -17.14 -10.79
C TYR A 57 5.42 -17.48 -11.50
N VAL A 58 4.32 -17.64 -10.78
CA VAL A 58 3.01 -18.00 -11.34
C VAL A 58 2.11 -16.79 -11.60
N PHE A 59 2.32 -15.65 -10.90
CA PHE A 59 1.39 -14.49 -10.98
C PHE A 59 2.07 -13.13 -11.14
N ALA A 60 3.40 -13.05 -11.06
CA ALA A 60 4.14 -11.80 -11.18
C ALA A 60 5.41 -11.93 -12.03
N ARG A 61 5.60 -11.01 -12.98
CA ARG A 61 6.87 -10.85 -13.71
C ARG A 61 7.52 -9.52 -13.36
N ASN A 62 8.80 -9.54 -13.00
CA ASN A 62 9.59 -8.36 -12.63
C ASN A 62 9.01 -7.53 -11.46
N LYS A 63 8.38 -8.19 -10.46
CA LYS A 63 7.93 -7.58 -9.20
C LYS A 63 9.03 -7.71 -8.15
N PHE A 64 9.38 -6.62 -7.47
CA PHE A 64 10.37 -6.56 -6.40
C PHE A 64 9.65 -6.25 -5.09
N GLU A 65 9.95 -6.95 -3.99
CA GLU A 65 9.32 -6.71 -2.67
C GLU A 65 10.38 -6.60 -1.57
N HIS A 66 10.34 -5.53 -0.78
CA HIS A 66 11.24 -5.35 0.36
C HIS A 66 10.47 -5.01 1.64
N PRO A 67 10.13 -6.00 2.49
CA PRO A 67 9.31 -5.78 3.69
C PRO A 67 10.01 -4.89 4.74
N ARG A 68 11.35 -4.82 4.68
CA ARG A 68 12.16 -3.94 5.54
C ARG A 68 12.45 -2.61 4.89
N PHE A 69 11.44 -1.99 4.27
CA PHE A 69 11.61 -0.74 3.53
C PHE A 69 12.15 0.40 4.43
N TYR A 70 11.84 0.37 5.72
CA TYR A 70 12.32 1.32 6.72
C TYR A 70 13.85 1.33 6.88
N GLU A 71 14.57 0.33 6.37
CA GLU A 71 16.04 0.30 6.37
C GLU A 71 16.66 1.16 5.25
N TYR A 72 15.87 1.65 4.28
CA TYR A 72 16.38 2.47 3.17
C TYR A 72 16.74 3.90 3.57
N GLY A 73 16.29 4.37 4.74
CA GLY A 73 16.73 5.65 5.28
C GLY A 73 15.70 6.31 6.20
N PRO A 74 16.04 7.49 6.76
CA PRO A 74 15.21 8.18 7.75
C PRO A 74 13.78 8.47 7.29
N LEU A 75 13.57 8.78 6.01
CA LEU A 75 12.22 9.03 5.46
C LEU A 75 11.36 7.77 5.41
N PHE A 76 11.95 6.61 5.13
CA PHE A 76 11.23 5.34 5.19
C PHE A 76 10.94 4.91 6.63
N ALA A 77 11.85 5.21 7.56
CA ALA A 77 11.60 5.03 8.99
C ALA A 77 10.46 5.94 9.47
N GLU A 78 10.45 7.21 9.06
CA GLU A 78 9.34 8.14 9.33
C GLU A 78 8.01 7.61 8.76
N MET A 79 8.01 7.10 7.52
CA MET A 79 6.83 6.48 6.92
C MET A 79 6.35 5.26 7.72
N ARG A 80 7.27 4.39 8.15
CA ARG A 80 6.94 3.25 9.01
C ARG A 80 6.29 3.71 10.30
N ASP A 81 6.89 4.68 10.98
CA ASP A 81 6.42 5.16 12.28
C ASP A 81 5.02 5.77 12.17
N ASP A 82 4.72 6.50 11.08
CA ASP A 82 3.37 6.96 10.79
C ASP A 82 2.39 5.78 10.57
N LEU A 83 2.76 4.77 9.79
CA LEU A 83 1.91 3.61 9.47
C LEU A 83 1.59 2.74 10.69
N ILE A 84 2.51 2.61 11.65
CA ILE A 84 2.26 1.83 12.89
C ILE A 84 1.75 2.72 14.04
N SER A 85 1.54 4.02 13.80
CA SER A 85 1.09 4.94 14.83
C SER A 85 -0.34 4.69 15.27
N ASP A 86 -0.65 5.04 16.53
CA ASP A 86 -2.03 5.04 17.04
C ASP A 86 -2.94 6.01 16.28
N ARG A 87 -2.40 7.06 15.65
CA ARG A 87 -3.19 7.98 14.84
C ARG A 87 -3.70 7.28 13.56
N PHE A 88 -2.81 6.58 12.85
CA PHE A 88 -3.20 5.82 11.69
C PHE A 88 -4.13 4.66 12.06
N ARG A 89 -3.82 3.93 13.14
CA ARG A 89 -4.67 2.87 13.67
C ARG A 89 -6.11 3.34 13.91
N ARG A 90 -6.29 4.48 14.58
CA ARG A 90 -7.62 5.05 14.84
C ARG A 90 -8.35 5.40 13.54
N PHE A 91 -7.68 6.02 12.57
CA PHE A 91 -8.26 6.27 11.26
C PHE A 91 -8.75 4.98 10.59
N LEU A 92 -7.95 3.91 10.61
CA LEU A 92 -8.34 2.62 10.04
C LEU A 92 -9.52 1.98 10.78
N CYS A 93 -9.53 2.03 12.13
CA CYS A 93 -10.64 1.52 12.93
C CYS A 93 -11.95 2.25 12.61
N GLU A 94 -11.92 3.57 12.44
CA GLU A 94 -13.10 4.36 12.05
C GLU A 94 -13.55 4.04 10.62
N LEU A 95 -12.60 3.87 9.70
CA LEU A 95 -12.88 3.49 8.30
C LEU A 95 -13.59 2.14 8.20
N LEU A 96 -13.05 1.14 8.89
CA LEU A 96 -13.54 -0.25 8.85
C LEU A 96 -14.73 -0.49 9.80
N GLY A 97 -14.84 0.28 10.88
CA GLY A 97 -15.88 0.12 11.91
C GLY A 97 -15.57 -0.97 12.95
N TYR A 98 -14.34 -1.47 13.00
CA TYR A 98 -13.88 -2.45 13.98
C TYR A 98 -12.39 -2.29 14.28
N GLU A 99 -11.93 -2.85 15.40
CA GLU A 99 -10.54 -2.75 15.83
C GLU A 99 -9.59 -3.49 14.89
N VAL A 100 -8.58 -2.79 14.40
CA VAL A 100 -7.48 -3.32 13.59
C VAL A 100 -6.14 -2.76 14.04
N PHE A 101 -5.07 -3.32 13.50
CA PHE A 101 -3.71 -2.84 13.68
C PHE A 101 -2.91 -3.06 12.40
N VAL A 102 -1.78 -2.36 12.29
CA VAL A 102 -0.78 -2.60 11.24
C VAL A 102 0.31 -3.49 11.82
N ASP A 103 0.60 -4.61 11.14
CA ASP A 103 1.73 -5.49 11.47
C ASP A 103 3.06 -4.74 11.27
N ASP A 104 3.84 -4.57 12.34
CA ASP A 104 5.10 -3.82 12.32
C ASP A 104 6.24 -4.55 11.60
N ALA A 105 6.05 -5.85 11.32
CA ALA A 105 6.91 -6.65 10.46
C ALA A 105 6.56 -6.51 8.97
N PHE A 106 5.44 -5.84 8.64
CA PHE A 106 4.95 -5.61 7.29
C PHE A 106 4.94 -6.87 6.42
N VAL A 107 4.48 -8.00 6.97
CA VAL A 107 4.51 -9.27 6.25
C VAL A 107 3.58 -9.22 5.03
N GLY A 108 4.16 -9.43 3.85
CA GLY A 108 3.48 -9.32 2.56
C GLY A 108 3.28 -7.90 2.06
N GLY A 109 3.93 -6.92 2.69
CA GLY A 109 4.05 -5.55 2.19
C GLY A 109 5.49 -5.22 1.81
N GLY A 110 5.69 -3.96 1.40
CA GLY A 110 7.01 -3.43 1.06
C GLY A 110 6.97 -2.55 -0.19
N ILE A 111 8.16 -2.18 -0.66
CA ILE A 111 8.30 -1.42 -1.91
C ILE A 111 8.07 -2.35 -3.09
N HIS A 112 7.13 -1.99 -3.96
CA HIS A 112 6.84 -2.71 -5.19
C HIS A 112 7.28 -1.87 -6.39
N GLN A 113 8.21 -2.40 -7.19
CA GLN A 113 8.68 -1.77 -8.43
C GLN A 113 8.26 -2.63 -9.63
N GLY A 114 7.73 -1.99 -10.67
CA GLY A 114 7.39 -2.61 -11.95
C GLY A 114 7.88 -1.73 -13.09
N GLY A 115 8.50 -2.35 -14.10
CA GLY A 115 8.94 -1.68 -15.33
C GLY A 115 8.17 -2.17 -16.55
N THR A 116 8.66 -1.83 -17.74
CA THR A 116 8.08 -2.28 -19.02
C THR A 116 7.86 -3.79 -19.05
N GLY A 117 6.61 -4.21 -19.31
CA GLY A 117 6.22 -5.62 -19.36
C GLY A 117 6.03 -6.30 -18.00
N SER A 118 6.09 -5.55 -16.89
CA SER A 118 5.68 -6.03 -15.58
C SER A 118 4.15 -6.03 -15.47
N TYR A 119 3.62 -7.04 -14.81
CA TYR A 119 2.21 -7.15 -14.48
C TYR A 119 2.04 -7.99 -13.22
N LEU A 120 0.87 -7.84 -12.61
CA LEU A 120 0.37 -8.68 -11.53
C LEU A 120 -1.00 -9.17 -11.97
N ASP A 121 -1.16 -10.48 -12.12
CA ASP A 121 -2.42 -11.07 -12.59
C ASP A 121 -3.56 -10.83 -11.60
N MET A 122 -4.81 -10.92 -12.07
CA MET A 122 -5.99 -10.85 -11.21
C MET A 122 -5.96 -11.95 -10.14
N HIS A 123 -5.99 -11.57 -8.87
CA HIS A 123 -5.96 -12.51 -7.74
C HIS A 123 -6.72 -11.92 -6.54
N ALA A 124 -7.12 -12.80 -5.63
CA ALA A 124 -7.43 -12.41 -4.26
C ALA A 124 -6.16 -12.55 -3.43
N ASP A 125 -5.87 -11.56 -2.60
CA ASP A 125 -4.70 -11.60 -1.73
C ASP A 125 -4.79 -12.73 -0.70
N PHE A 126 -3.65 -13.13 -0.14
CA PHE A 126 -3.65 -14.08 0.96
C PHE A 126 -4.23 -13.45 2.23
N ASN A 127 -5.05 -14.20 2.96
CA ASN A 127 -5.79 -13.64 4.10
C ASN A 127 -5.25 -14.04 5.47
N ARG A 128 -4.32 -15.01 5.57
CA ARG A 128 -3.77 -15.45 6.88
C ARG A 128 -2.30 -15.13 7.00
N HIS A 129 -1.93 -14.57 8.15
CA HIS A 129 -0.53 -14.27 8.44
C HIS A 129 0.28 -15.58 8.67
N PRO A 130 1.46 -15.74 8.05
CA PRO A 130 2.18 -17.02 8.04
C PRO A 130 2.76 -17.43 9.41
N LYS A 131 3.09 -16.47 10.29
CA LYS A 131 3.59 -16.74 11.65
C LYS A 131 2.49 -16.68 12.72
N ASN A 132 1.69 -15.62 12.72
CA ASN A 132 0.55 -15.44 13.63
C ASN A 132 -0.76 -15.94 13.00
N THR A 133 -1.10 -17.22 13.17
CA THR A 133 -2.25 -17.85 12.48
C THR A 133 -3.64 -17.28 12.85
N GLN A 134 -3.72 -16.50 13.94
CA GLN A 134 -4.92 -15.77 14.37
C GLN A 134 -5.07 -14.41 13.67
N TRP A 135 -4.03 -13.91 13.02
CA TRP A 135 -4.08 -12.64 12.31
C TRP A 135 -4.53 -12.86 10.89
N VAL A 136 -5.50 -12.03 10.48
CA VAL A 136 -6.06 -12.01 9.15
C VAL A 136 -5.80 -10.66 8.50
N ARG A 137 -5.56 -10.67 7.19
CA ARG A 137 -5.43 -9.43 6.41
C ARG A 137 -6.83 -8.91 6.14
N GLU A 138 -7.13 -7.74 6.71
CA GLU A 138 -8.41 -7.06 6.59
C GLU A 138 -8.41 -5.96 5.52
N LEU A 139 -7.25 -5.35 5.27
CA LEU A 139 -7.13 -4.22 4.35
C LEU A 139 -5.79 -4.25 3.62
N ASN A 140 -5.84 -3.95 2.32
CA ASN A 140 -4.67 -3.62 1.52
C ASN A 140 -4.52 -2.10 1.42
N ILE A 141 -3.30 -1.62 1.65
CA ILE A 141 -2.96 -0.19 1.60
C ILE A 141 -1.87 -0.02 0.55
N LEU A 142 -2.15 0.78 -0.48
CA LEU A 142 -1.25 1.03 -1.58
C LEU A 142 -0.91 2.52 -1.64
N PHE A 143 0.38 2.83 -1.64
CA PHE A 143 0.89 4.18 -1.92
C PHE A 143 1.48 4.20 -3.32
N TYR A 144 0.88 4.97 -4.21
CA TYR A 144 1.38 5.16 -5.57
C TYR A 144 2.40 6.32 -5.57
N LEU A 145 3.64 5.99 -5.89
CA LEU A 145 4.77 6.92 -5.90
C LEU A 145 5.28 7.14 -7.35
N ASN A 146 4.35 7.32 -8.27
CA ASN A 146 4.59 7.34 -9.72
C ASN A 146 4.52 8.77 -10.26
N GLU A 147 5.51 9.60 -9.90
CA GLU A 147 5.57 10.99 -10.38
C GLU A 147 5.63 11.04 -11.91
N GLY A 148 4.74 11.84 -12.52
CA GLY A 148 4.65 11.97 -13.97
C GLY A 148 4.05 10.76 -14.69
N TRP A 149 3.35 9.87 -13.98
CA TRP A 149 2.61 8.77 -14.61
C TRP A 149 1.62 9.29 -15.65
N GLN A 150 1.49 8.55 -16.75
CA GLN A 150 0.59 8.85 -17.86
C GLN A 150 -0.22 7.60 -18.19
N ASP A 151 -1.45 7.79 -18.64
CA ASP A 151 -2.38 6.69 -18.97
C ASP A 151 -1.78 5.67 -19.96
N ALA A 152 -1.00 6.16 -20.93
CA ALA A 152 -0.31 5.33 -21.92
C ALA A 152 0.73 4.36 -21.34
N TYR A 153 1.14 4.53 -20.07
CA TYR A 153 2.08 3.63 -19.40
C TYR A 153 1.39 2.37 -18.86
N GLY A 154 0.07 2.37 -18.73
CA GLY A 154 -0.67 1.28 -18.09
C GLY A 154 -0.36 1.19 -16.59
N GLY A 155 -0.49 -0.01 -16.01
CA GLY A 155 -0.23 -0.23 -14.58
C GLY A 155 -1.37 0.22 -13.67
N HIS A 156 -2.57 0.39 -14.22
CA HIS A 156 -3.78 0.72 -13.47
C HIS A 156 -4.13 -0.36 -12.44
N LEU A 157 -4.73 0.07 -11.33
CA LEU A 157 -5.44 -0.84 -10.44
C LEU A 157 -6.75 -1.26 -11.11
N ASP A 158 -6.93 -2.56 -11.34
CA ASP A 158 -8.17 -3.14 -11.85
C ASP A 158 -8.86 -3.94 -10.74
N LEU A 159 -10.05 -3.49 -10.34
CA LEU A 159 -10.87 -4.14 -9.31
C LEU A 159 -12.07 -4.80 -9.99
N ARG A 160 -12.34 -6.07 -9.67
CA ARG A 160 -13.47 -6.82 -10.23
C ARG A 160 -14.22 -7.60 -9.16
N TYR A 161 -15.51 -7.85 -9.41
CA TYR A 161 -16.26 -8.82 -8.62
C TYR A 161 -15.61 -10.19 -8.73
N ALA A 162 -15.62 -10.95 -7.63
CA ALA A 162 -15.30 -12.37 -7.69
C ALA A 162 -16.25 -13.05 -8.69
N LYS A 163 -15.69 -13.87 -9.57
CA LYS A 163 -16.46 -14.71 -10.50
C LYS A 163 -16.99 -15.95 -9.79
#